data_AF-A0A4W3JFL6-F1
#
_entry.id   AF-A0A4W3JFL6-F1
#
_cell.length_a   1.000
_cell.length_b   1.000
_cell.length_c   1.000
_cell.angle_alpha   90.00
_cell.angle_beta   90.00
_cell.angle_gamma   90.00
#
_symmetry.space_group_name_H-M   'P 1'
#
loop_
_entity.id
_entity.type
_entity.pdbx_description
1 polymer ?
#
loop_
_entity_poly.entity_id
_entity_poly.type
_entity_poly.pdbx_seq_one_letter_code
_entity_poly.pdbx_strand_id
1 'polypeptide(L)'
;MLTEKDFMDAIKKMAERKQFGKMVIYLTACHSGSMFKSLPNNIKVYAVTSAAPDAVCYGSNFDKKRNVYLSDEFSESWMKHCNSVNLSETTLEAQFRDMKEHTKSSKIQQYGDLTLLQEKLICFQGTSSLPPAARPPAARPPAARPPDSNWCSIC
;
A
#
# COMPACT_ATOMS: atom_id res chain seq x y z
N MET A 1 11.45 5.05 -14.14
CA MET A 1 10.58 5.82 -13.23
C MET A 1 9.20 5.17 -13.28
N LEU A 2 8.55 4.91 -12.13
CA LEU A 2 7.21 4.31 -12.11
C LEU A 2 6.17 5.41 -12.33
N THR A 3 5.34 5.29 -13.36
CA THR A 3 4.23 6.24 -13.61
C THR A 3 2.91 5.74 -13.01
N GLU A 4 1.92 6.63 -12.86
CA GLU A 4 0.56 6.25 -12.46
C GLU A 4 -0.03 5.19 -13.40
N LYS A 5 0.16 5.37 -14.71
CA LYS A 5 -0.29 4.42 -15.73
C LYS A 5 0.32 3.04 -15.52
N ASP A 6 1.64 2.94 -15.37
CA ASP A 6 2.32 1.65 -15.18
C ASP A 6 1.83 0.94 -13.91
N PHE A 7 1.65 1.71 -12.83
CA PHE A 7 1.20 1.18 -11.55
C PHE A 7 -0.26 0.71 -11.58
N MET A 8 -1.15 1.51 -12.17
CA MET A 8 -2.57 1.17 -12.31
C MET A 8 -2.78 0.00 -13.27
N ASP A 9 -2.02 -0.07 -14.37
CA ASP A 9 -2.06 -1.20 -15.31
C ASP A 9 -1.64 -2.51 -14.62
N ALA A 10 -0.61 -2.46 -13.77
CA ALA A 10 -0.21 -3.62 -12.98
C ALA A 10 -1.33 -4.06 -12.03
N ILE A 11 -1.92 -3.15 -11.26
CA ILE A 11 -3.02 -3.48 -10.32
C ILE A 11 -4.24 -4.07 -11.04
N LYS A 12 -4.64 -3.47 -12.16
CA LYS A 12 -5.76 -3.98 -12.98
C LYS A 12 -5.47 -5.39 -13.50
N LYS A 13 -4.28 -5.64 -14.03
CA LYS A 13 -3.85 -6.98 -14.46
C LYS A 13 -3.84 -7.99 -13.31
N MET A 14 -3.40 -7.59 -12.10
CA MET A 14 -3.45 -8.47 -10.92
C MET A 14 -4.90 -8.82 -10.53
N ALA A 15 -5.83 -7.85 -10.63
CA ALA A 15 -7.24 -8.04 -10.35
C ALA A 15 -7.91 -8.98 -11.37
N GLU A 16 -7.68 -8.74 -12.68
CA GLU A 16 -8.16 -9.59 -13.78
C GLU A 16 -7.67 -11.05 -13.62
N ARG A 17 -6.42 -11.21 -13.18
CA ARG A 17 -5.80 -12.52 -12.94
C ARG A 17 -6.12 -13.12 -11.58
N LYS A 18 -6.99 -12.48 -10.78
CA LYS A 18 -7.42 -12.93 -9.44
C LYS A 18 -6.25 -13.26 -8.50
N GLN A 19 -5.20 -12.43 -8.52
CA GLN A 19 -3.97 -12.68 -7.75
C GLN A 19 -4.08 -12.28 -6.27
N PHE A 20 -5.18 -11.65 -5.86
CA PHE A 20 -5.45 -11.26 -4.48
C PHE A 20 -6.95 -11.41 -4.17
N GLY A 21 -7.27 -11.65 -2.90
CA GLY A 21 -8.65 -11.61 -2.41
C GLY A 21 -9.12 -10.19 -2.13
N LYS A 22 -8.31 -9.44 -1.40
CA LYS A 22 -8.42 -8.00 -1.11
C LYS A 22 -6.99 -7.44 -1.05
N MET A 23 -6.79 -6.19 -1.42
CA MET A 23 -5.48 -5.54 -1.40
C MET A 23 -5.58 -4.19 -0.72
N VAL A 24 -4.61 -3.88 0.14
CA VAL A 24 -4.47 -2.57 0.76
C VAL A 24 -3.10 -2.00 0.43
N ILE A 25 -3.06 -0.73 -0.01
CA ILE A 25 -1.84 -0.05 -0.40
C ILE A 25 -1.65 1.19 0.48
N TYR A 26 -0.51 1.25 1.18
CA TYR A 26 -0.04 2.45 1.89
C TYR A 26 1.06 3.08 1.03
N LEU A 27 0.87 4.31 0.54
CA LEU A 27 1.87 4.99 -0.28
C LEU A 27 2.35 6.29 0.35
N THR A 28 3.63 6.30 0.71
CA THR A 28 4.35 7.50 1.16
C THR A 28 5.12 8.12 0.01
N ALA A 29 4.65 9.27 -0.47
CA ALA A 29 5.39 10.15 -1.37
C ALA A 29 4.72 11.53 -1.43
N CYS A 30 5.49 12.57 -1.77
CA CYS A 30 4.89 13.83 -2.22
C CYS A 30 4.00 13.55 -3.44
N HIS A 31 2.84 14.20 -3.51
CA HIS A 31 1.86 13.99 -4.56
C HIS A 31 1.36 12.53 -4.68
N SER A 32 1.49 11.71 -3.63
CA SER A 32 1.11 10.28 -3.66
C SER A 32 -0.34 10.03 -4.08
N GLY A 33 -1.26 10.93 -3.75
CA GLY A 33 -2.64 10.88 -4.23
C GLY A 33 -2.76 10.91 -5.76
N SER A 34 -1.80 11.51 -6.46
CA SER A 34 -1.79 11.55 -7.92
C SER A 34 -1.63 10.16 -8.57
N MET A 35 -1.06 9.19 -7.84
CA MET A 35 -0.87 7.82 -8.31
C MET A 35 -2.16 6.99 -8.33
N PHE A 36 -3.24 7.45 -7.71
CA PHE A 36 -4.48 6.66 -7.56
C PHE A 36 -5.71 7.31 -8.19
N LYS A 37 -5.51 8.34 -9.04
CA LYS A 37 -6.61 9.05 -9.70
C LYS A 37 -7.52 8.12 -10.52
N SER A 38 -6.96 7.08 -11.15
CA SER A 38 -7.71 6.12 -11.96
C SER A 38 -7.96 4.78 -11.26
N LEU A 39 -7.75 4.68 -9.95
CA LEU A 39 -8.00 3.46 -9.19
C LEU A 39 -9.52 3.15 -9.13
N PRO A 40 -10.00 2.04 -9.71
CA PRO A 40 -11.41 1.68 -9.63
C PRO A 40 -11.84 1.31 -8.20
N ASN A 41 -13.09 1.58 -7.87
CA ASN A 41 -13.67 1.29 -6.54
C ASN A 41 -14.33 -0.10 -6.43
N ASN A 42 -14.23 -0.94 -7.46
CA ASN A 42 -14.92 -2.22 -7.56
C ASN A 42 -13.98 -3.42 -7.79
N ILE A 43 -12.68 -3.24 -7.54
CA ILE A 43 -11.66 -4.28 -7.71
C ILE A 43 -11.07 -4.79 -6.39
N LYS A 44 -11.70 -4.50 -5.25
CA LYS A 44 -11.25 -4.91 -3.90
C LYS A 44 -9.85 -4.43 -3.55
N VAL A 45 -9.50 -3.24 -4.01
CA VAL A 45 -8.26 -2.54 -3.69
C VAL A 45 -8.62 -1.26 -2.94
N TYR A 46 -8.07 -1.11 -1.75
CA TYR A 46 -8.14 0.12 -0.96
C TYR A 46 -6.74 0.74 -0.90
N ALA A 47 -6.64 2.05 -1.08
CA ALA A 47 -5.37 2.75 -0.99
C ALA A 47 -5.46 3.94 -0.05
N VAL A 48 -4.40 4.17 0.70
CA VAL A 48 -4.20 5.33 1.56
C VAL A 48 -2.84 5.95 1.28
N THR A 49 -2.82 7.28 1.23
CA THR A 49 -1.68 8.05 0.74
C THR A 49 -1.25 9.11 1.74
N SER A 50 0.06 9.40 1.78
CA SER A 50 0.60 10.42 2.68
C SER A 50 0.26 11.85 2.28
N ALA A 51 -0.08 12.10 1.00
CA ALA A 51 -0.37 13.44 0.49
C ALA A 51 -1.44 13.44 -0.62
N ALA A 52 -2.19 14.53 -0.70
CA ALA A 52 -3.08 14.82 -1.81
C ALA A 52 -2.29 14.99 -3.13
N PRO A 53 -2.94 14.91 -4.31
CA PRO A 53 -2.24 14.99 -5.61
C PRO A 53 -1.42 16.27 -5.81
N ASP A 54 -1.79 17.37 -5.16
CA ASP A 54 -1.18 18.69 -5.23
C ASP A 54 -0.40 19.07 -3.96
N ALA A 55 -0.21 18.13 -3.03
CA ALA A 55 0.44 18.37 -1.74
C ALA A 55 1.75 17.58 -1.59
N VAL A 56 2.62 18.09 -0.74
CA VAL A 56 3.85 17.41 -0.30
C VAL A 56 3.61 16.63 0.99
N CYS A 57 4.49 15.67 1.29
CA CYS A 57 4.54 14.99 2.58
C CYS A 57 5.72 15.51 3.41
N TYR A 58 5.65 15.35 4.73
CA TYR A 58 6.62 15.92 5.67
C TYR A 58 7.40 14.85 6.44
N GLY A 59 8.70 15.12 6.64
CA GLY A 59 9.55 14.36 7.54
C GLY A 59 9.17 14.57 9.01
N SER A 60 9.43 13.57 9.84
CA SER A 60 9.29 13.61 11.30
C SER A 60 10.53 13.03 11.99
N ASN A 61 10.65 13.24 13.31
CA ASN A 61 11.79 12.79 14.12
C ASN A 61 13.16 13.24 13.57
N PHE A 62 13.42 14.54 13.61
CA PHE A 62 14.71 15.09 13.19
C PHE A 62 15.83 14.76 14.19
N ASP A 63 16.84 14.03 13.73
CA ASP A 63 18.05 13.72 14.49
C ASP A 63 19.10 14.81 14.27
N LYS A 64 19.32 15.65 15.29
CA LYS A 64 20.31 16.74 15.24
C LYS A 64 21.75 16.27 15.10
N LYS A 65 22.10 15.10 15.66
CA LYS A 65 23.47 14.56 15.60
C LYS A 65 23.79 14.08 14.18
N ARG A 66 22.79 13.52 13.50
CA ARG A 66 22.92 13.01 12.13
C ARG A 66 22.49 14.02 11.06
N ASN A 67 21.86 15.13 11.46
CA ASN A 67 21.33 16.18 10.60
C ASN A 67 20.35 15.63 9.52
N VAL A 68 19.47 14.70 9.91
CA VAL A 68 18.51 14.02 9.02
C VAL A 68 17.18 13.75 9.73
N TYR A 69 16.10 13.62 8.98
CA TYR A 69 14.83 13.08 9.48
C TYR A 69 14.88 11.54 9.48
N LEU A 70 14.40 10.92 10.56
CA LEU A 70 14.41 9.46 10.71
C LEU A 70 13.12 8.78 10.21
N SER A 71 12.07 9.57 9.99
CA SER A 71 10.78 9.09 9.51
C SER A 71 10.04 10.19 8.73
N ASP A 72 8.86 9.85 8.22
CA ASP A 72 7.86 10.81 7.75
C ASP A 72 6.60 10.69 8.61
N GLU A 73 5.84 11.79 8.73
CA GLU A 73 4.67 11.88 9.62
C GLU A 73 3.66 10.75 9.37
N PHE A 74 3.39 10.46 8.10
CA PHE A 74 2.42 9.44 7.69
C PHE A 74 2.89 8.04 8.11
N SER A 75 4.13 7.69 7.76
CA SER A 75 4.69 6.38 8.04
C SER A 75 4.82 6.14 9.53
N GLU A 76 5.29 7.15 10.27
CA GLU A 76 5.34 7.13 11.72
C GLU A 76 3.94 6.90 12.31
N SER A 77 2.94 7.64 11.84
CA SER A 77 1.59 7.57 12.40
C SER A 77 0.96 6.20 12.22
N TRP A 78 0.97 5.61 11.02
CA TRP A 78 0.33 4.30 10.82
C TRP A 78 1.07 3.18 11.55
N MET A 79 2.41 3.20 11.58
CA MET A 79 3.20 2.18 12.27
C MET A 79 3.06 2.27 13.79
N LYS A 80 3.02 3.48 14.35
CA LYS A 80 2.76 3.67 15.79
C LYS A 80 1.36 3.18 16.14
N HIS A 81 0.37 3.45 15.31
CA HIS A 81 -0.99 2.96 15.51
C HIS A 81 -1.04 1.43 15.52
N CYS A 82 -0.38 0.75 14.57
CA CYS A 82 -0.30 -0.71 14.56
C CYS A 82 0.28 -1.29 15.86
N ASN A 83 1.28 -0.62 16.44
CA ASN A 83 1.94 -1.07 17.66
C ASN A 83 1.18 -0.75 18.95
N SER A 84 0.17 0.13 18.90
CA SER A 84 -0.58 0.58 20.09
C SER A 84 -1.96 -0.06 20.24
N VAL A 85 -2.44 -0.83 19.24
CA VAL A 85 -3.81 -1.36 19.21
C VAL A 85 -3.85 -2.89 19.02
N ASN A 86 -4.97 -3.51 19.39
CA ASN A 86 -5.24 -4.89 19.01
C ASN A 86 -5.69 -4.96 17.54
N LEU A 87 -4.81 -5.44 16.66
CA LEU A 87 -5.07 -5.55 15.21
C LEU A 87 -6.31 -6.41 14.87
N SER A 88 -6.72 -7.32 15.76
CA SER A 88 -7.90 -8.17 15.57
C SER A 88 -9.22 -7.41 15.76
N GLU A 89 -9.18 -6.30 16.50
CA GLU A 89 -10.34 -5.51 16.86
C GLU A 89 -10.40 -4.19 16.08
N THR A 90 -9.25 -3.64 15.71
CA THR A 90 -9.14 -2.36 14.98
C THR A 90 -9.41 -2.52 13.49
N THR A 91 -10.17 -1.59 12.90
CA THR A 91 -10.47 -1.53 11.47
C THR A 91 -9.52 -0.61 10.70
N LEU A 92 -9.48 -0.76 9.37
CA LEU A 92 -8.80 0.20 8.48
C LEU A 92 -9.36 1.62 8.62
N GLU A 93 -10.66 1.77 8.85
CA GLU A 93 -11.29 3.08 9.13
C GLU A 93 -10.75 3.73 10.40
N ALA A 94 -10.67 2.97 11.49
CA ALA A 94 -10.19 3.45 12.77
C ALA A 94 -8.73 3.90 12.66
N GLN A 95 -7.89 3.11 11.96
CA GLN A 95 -6.51 3.48 11.68
C GLN A 95 -6.43 4.75 10.83
N PHE A 96 -7.22 4.88 9.76
CA PHE A 96 -7.19 6.10 8.95
C PHE A 96 -7.60 7.35 9.75
N ARG A 97 -8.61 7.24 10.63
CA ARG A 97 -9.03 8.36 11.48
C ARG A 97 -7.92 8.78 12.44
N ASP A 98 -7.27 7.83 13.09
CA ASP A 98 -6.12 8.08 13.96
C ASP A 98 -4.96 8.72 13.17
N MET A 99 -4.66 8.19 11.98
CA MET A 99 -3.65 8.76 11.10
C MET A 99 -3.95 10.19 10.70
N LYS A 100 -5.22 10.51 10.43
CA LYS A 100 -5.65 11.86 10.05
C LYS A 100 -5.49 12.86 11.18
N GLU A 101 -5.61 12.43 12.43
CA GLU A 101 -5.41 13.27 13.62
C GLU A 101 -3.92 13.54 13.89
N HIS A 102 -3.06 12.54 13.64
CA HIS A 102 -1.63 12.61 13.96
C HIS A 102 -0.76 13.10 12.79
N THR A 103 -1.24 13.02 11.55
CA THR A 103 -0.55 13.54 10.35
C THR A 103 -1.07 14.93 10.00
N LYS A 104 -0.64 15.95 10.74
CA LYS A 104 -1.21 17.31 10.64
C LYS A 104 -0.69 18.11 9.45
N SER A 105 0.56 17.90 9.05
CA SER A 105 1.19 18.68 8.00
C SER A 105 0.91 18.09 6.62
N SER A 106 0.85 16.75 6.53
CA SER A 106 0.60 16.04 5.27
C SER A 106 -0.90 15.77 5.06
N LYS A 107 -1.43 16.12 3.88
CA LYS A 107 -2.86 15.95 3.56
C LYS A 107 -3.17 14.52 3.13
N ILE A 108 -3.35 13.59 4.07
CA ILE A 108 -3.60 12.18 3.75
C ILE A 108 -4.94 11.97 3.01
N GLN A 109 -4.98 11.00 2.09
CA GLN A 109 -6.17 10.71 1.27
C GLN A 109 -6.43 9.20 1.15
N GLN A 110 -7.68 8.83 0.90
CA GLN A 110 -8.15 7.46 0.65
C GLN A 110 -8.69 7.31 -0.77
N TYR A 111 -8.48 6.14 -1.38
CA TYR A 111 -8.93 5.81 -2.74
C TYR A 111 -9.40 4.37 -2.85
N GLY A 112 -10.10 4.07 -3.95
CA GLY A 112 -10.51 2.72 -4.32
C GLY A 112 -11.78 2.25 -3.61
N ASP A 113 -11.81 0.98 -3.25
CA ASP A 113 -12.97 0.32 -2.67
C ASP A 113 -13.07 0.62 -1.16
N LEU A 114 -13.83 1.66 -0.81
CA LEU A 114 -14.01 2.09 0.58
C LEU A 114 -14.86 1.12 1.41
N THR A 115 -15.48 0.10 0.80
CA THR A 115 -16.18 -0.94 1.59
C THR A 115 -15.21 -1.76 2.44
N LEU A 116 -13.93 -1.79 2.06
CA LEU A 116 -12.88 -2.47 2.82
C LEU A 116 -12.54 -1.76 4.14
N LEU A 117 -13.02 -0.54 4.38
CA LEU A 117 -12.71 0.22 5.59
C LEU A 117 -13.16 -0.49 6.89
N GLN A 118 -14.15 -1.39 6.80
CA GLN A 118 -14.63 -2.18 7.94
C GLN A 118 -13.79 -3.45 8.21
N GLU A 119 -12.85 -3.80 7.34
CA GLU A 119 -11.96 -4.94 7.54
C GLU A 119 -10.98 -4.67 8.70
N LYS A 120 -10.64 -5.73 9.42
CA LYS A 120 -9.70 -5.67 10.54
C LYS A 120 -8.25 -5.58 10.06
N LEU A 121 -7.42 -4.85 10.80
CA LEU A 121 -6.00 -4.69 10.46
C LEU A 121 -5.25 -6.03 10.41
N ILE A 122 -5.61 -6.98 11.27
CA ILE A 122 -4.98 -8.31 11.32
C ILE A 122 -5.05 -9.05 9.98
N CYS A 123 -6.06 -8.77 9.14
CA CYS A 123 -6.20 -9.40 7.83
C CYS A 123 -5.11 -8.97 6.83
N PHE A 124 -4.42 -7.85 7.07
CA PHE A 124 -3.42 -7.28 6.16
C PHE A 124 -2.04 -7.10 6.80
N GLN A 125 -1.99 -6.83 8.11
CA GLN A 125 -0.78 -6.50 8.87
C GLN A 125 -0.44 -7.56 9.93
N GLY A 126 -1.27 -8.60 10.08
CA GLY A 126 -1.05 -9.69 11.01
C GLY A 126 -0.36 -10.90 10.38
N THR A 127 0.20 -11.77 11.22
CA THR A 127 0.58 -13.11 10.81
C THR A 127 -0.64 -14.02 10.89
N SER A 128 -0.87 -14.79 9.82
CA SER A 128 -1.93 -15.80 9.85
C SER A 128 -1.49 -16.94 10.77
N SER A 129 -2.02 -16.98 11.99
CA SER A 129 -2.08 -18.23 12.77
C SER A 129 -3.29 -19.08 12.37
N LEU A 130 -4.01 -18.70 11.30
CA LEU A 130 -5.04 -19.54 10.72
C LEU A 130 -4.34 -20.70 10.00
N PRO A 131 -4.73 -21.96 10.26
CA PRO A 131 -4.36 -23.08 9.39
C PRO A 131 -4.61 -22.65 7.94
N PRO A 132 -3.75 -22.99 6.97
CA PRO A 132 -3.95 -22.55 5.59
C PRO A 132 -5.33 -23.00 5.15
N ALA A 133 -6.28 -22.06 5.08
CA ALA A 133 -7.52 -22.27 4.35
C ALA A 133 -7.04 -22.60 2.93
N ALA A 134 -7.33 -23.83 2.49
CA ALA A 134 -6.77 -24.43 1.28
C ALA A 134 -6.70 -23.40 0.17
N ARG A 135 -5.49 -22.85 -0.05
CA ARG A 135 -5.27 -21.95 -1.18
C ARG A 135 -5.59 -22.80 -2.40
N PRO A 136 -6.51 -22.36 -3.29
CA PRO A 136 -6.63 -23.03 -4.58
C PRO A 136 -5.22 -23.05 -5.19
N PRO A 137 -4.77 -24.19 -5.75
CA PRO A 137 -3.41 -24.32 -6.24
C PRO A 137 -3.14 -23.17 -7.19
N ALA A 138 -2.06 -22.42 -6.91
CA ALA A 138 -1.63 -21.34 -7.78
C ALA A 138 -1.51 -21.88 -9.21
N ALA A 139 -2.19 -21.23 -10.15
CA ALA A 139 -2.05 -21.58 -11.56
C ALA A 139 -0.55 -21.54 -11.89
N ARG A 140 -0.03 -22.66 -12.39
CA ARG A 140 1.39 -22.80 -12.74
C ARG A 140 1.73 -21.65 -13.69
N PRO A 141 2.74 -20.81 -13.41
CA PRO A 141 3.14 -19.78 -14.35
C PRO A 141 3.46 -20.45 -15.70
N PRO A 142 3.12 -19.81 -16.83
CA PRO A 142 3.50 -20.33 -18.14
C PRO A 142 5.01 -20.58 -18.13
N ALA A 143 5.41 -21.73 -18.69
CA ALA A 143 6.81 -22.13 -18.75
C ALA A 143 7.66 -20.94 -19.22
N ALA A 144 8.73 -20.65 -18.48
CA ALA A 144 9.69 -19.65 -18.89
C ALA A 144 10.14 -19.97 -20.32
N ARG A 145 10.11 -18.97 -21.20
CA ARG A 145 10.72 -19.12 -22.52
C ARG A 145 12.19 -19.50 -22.32
N PRO A 146 12.73 -20.47 -23.08
CA PRO A 146 14.14 -20.78 -23.03
C PRO A 146 14.95 -19.48 -23.29
N PRO A 147 16.09 -19.31 -22.63
CA PRO A 147 16.91 -18.13 -22.83
C PRO A 147 17.35 -18.05 -24.29
N ASP A 148 16.97 -16.96 -24.98
CA ASP A 148 17.50 -16.64 -26.30
C ASP A 148 19.02 -16.52 -26.19
N SER A 149 19.75 -17.28 -26.99
CA SER A 149 21.21 -17.43 -26.96
C SER A 149 21.98 -16.19 -27.46
N ASN A 150 21.42 -14.98 -27.33
CA ASN A 150 21.99 -13.77 -27.93
C ASN A 150 22.24 -12.62 -26.94
N TRP A 151 22.34 -12.90 -25.64
CA TRP A 151 22.61 -11.88 -24.59
C TRP A 151 24.10 -11.57 -24.37
N CYS A 152 25.02 -12.14 -25.16
CA CYS A 152 26.45 -11.77 -25.14
C CYS A 152 26.80 -10.83 -26.29
N SER A 153 26.21 -9.64 -26.31
CA SER A 153 26.69 -8.49 -27.09
C SER A 153 25.94 -7.26 -26.63
N ILE A 154 26.42 -6.64 -25.55
CA ILE A 154 26.44 -5.19 -25.28
C ILE A 154 27.13 -5.07 -23.92
N CYS A 155 28.42 -4.71 -23.97
CA CYS A 155 29.11 -4.02 -22.90
C CYS A 155 28.63 -2.56 -22.87
#